data_AF-A0A1M7L9E2-F1
#
_entry.id   AF-A0A1M7L9E2-F1
#
_cell.length_a   1.000
_cell.length_b   1.000
_cell.length_c   1.000
_cell.angle_alpha   90.00
_cell.angle_beta   90.00
_cell.angle_gamma   90.00
#
_symmetry.space_group_name_H-M   'P 1'
#
loop_
_entity.id
_entity.type
_entity.pdbx_description
1 polymer ?
#
loop_
_entity_poly.entity_id
_entity_poly.type
_entity_poly.pdbx_seq_one_letter_code
_entity_poly.pdbx_strand_id
1 'polypeptide(L)'
;MNKKGPIIIIENKQGDRKLFIEVFSELNYANQIIYFNDADTACKYLLRHEISPFLVFSDITLLNVMNYKIVEPNIDKVEMIFNCPYLFFTTLFEQSFVIDPYSVPTQSHFIKPYDYTKFKEVISTIIEYWLKYKPLKKSKKNI
;
A
#
# COMPACT_ATOMS: atom_id res chain seq x y z
N MET A 1 0.98 -6.85 11.11
CA MET A 1 0.11 -5.80 10.51
C MET A 1 -0.59 -4.94 11.57
N ASN A 2 -0.32 -3.63 11.52
CA ASN A 2 -0.96 -2.61 12.37
C ASN A 2 -2.21 -2.03 11.69
N LYS A 3 -3.41 -2.52 12.03
CA LYS A 3 -4.67 -2.07 11.40
C LYS A 3 -5.06 -0.61 11.69
N LYS A 4 -4.47 -0.01 12.72
CA LYS A 4 -4.68 1.41 13.08
C LYS A 4 -3.59 2.32 12.51
N GLY A 5 -2.59 1.75 11.84
CA GLY A 5 -1.49 2.50 11.23
C GLY A 5 -1.95 3.36 10.06
N PRO A 6 -1.13 4.31 9.62
CA PRO A 6 -1.46 5.13 8.46
C PRO A 6 -1.50 4.30 7.17
N ILE A 7 -2.26 4.78 6.20
CA ILE A 7 -2.20 4.31 4.82
C ILE A 7 -1.26 5.23 4.06
N ILE A 8 -0.28 4.64 3.38
CA ILE A 8 0.77 5.35 2.67
C ILE A 8 0.47 5.33 1.18
N ILE A 9 0.51 6.49 0.52
CA ILE A 9 0.29 6.64 -0.92
C ILE A 9 1.55 7.20 -1.56
N ILE A 10 2.16 6.47 -2.50
CA ILE A 10 3.35 6.88 -3.25
C ILE A 10 2.93 7.12 -4.71
N GLU A 11 2.79 8.39 -5.07
CA GLU A 11 2.30 8.85 -6.38
C GLU A 11 2.92 10.21 -6.69
N ASN A 12 3.58 10.36 -7.83
CA ASN A 12 4.26 11.61 -8.22
C ASN A 12 3.44 12.48 -9.18
N LYS A 13 2.39 11.94 -9.82
CA LYS A 13 1.49 12.68 -10.68
C LYS A 13 0.38 13.31 -9.85
N GLN A 14 0.23 14.63 -9.98
CA GLN A 14 -0.76 15.37 -9.22
C GLN A 14 -2.21 14.95 -9.52
N GLY A 15 -2.51 14.61 -10.79
CA GLY A 15 -3.85 14.16 -11.19
C GLY A 15 -4.26 12.86 -10.49
N ASP A 16 -3.37 11.87 -10.50
CA ASP A 16 -3.63 10.57 -9.88
C ASP A 16 -3.65 10.68 -8.36
N ARG A 17 -2.77 11.50 -7.78
CA ARG A 17 -2.83 11.81 -6.35
C ARG A 17 -4.16 12.45 -5.95
N LYS A 18 -4.68 13.37 -6.77
CA LYS A 18 -5.96 14.03 -6.50
C LYS A 18 -7.10 13.01 -6.46
N LEU A 19 -7.11 12.04 -7.36
CA LEU A 19 -8.06 10.93 -7.35
C LEU A 19 -8.03 10.16 -6.02
N PHE A 20 -6.83 9.84 -5.51
CA PHE A 20 -6.70 9.22 -4.19
C PHE A 20 -7.22 10.11 -3.06
N ILE A 21 -6.92 11.41 -3.08
CA ILE A 21 -7.38 12.36 -2.06
C ILE A 21 -8.91 12.39 -2.00
N GLU A 22 -9.56 12.50 -3.15
CA GLU A 22 -11.03 12.54 -3.25
C GLU A 22 -11.65 11.23 -2.73
N VAL A 23 -11.14 10.08 -3.17
CA VAL A 23 -11.64 8.78 -2.73
C VAL A 23 -11.46 8.56 -1.23
N PHE A 24 -10.28 8.84 -0.68
CA PHE A 24 -10.05 8.66 0.76
C PHE A 24 -10.85 9.63 1.61
N SER A 25 -11.09 10.84 1.13
CA SER A 25 -11.96 11.81 1.79
C SER A 25 -13.42 11.33 1.83
N GLU A 26 -13.92 10.72 0.76
CA GLU A 26 -15.28 10.17 0.72
C GLU A 26 -15.45 8.90 1.57
N LEU A 27 -14.47 8.00 1.55
CA LEU A 27 -14.53 6.74 2.31
C LEU A 27 -14.37 6.97 3.82
N ASN A 28 -13.75 8.07 4.23
CA ASN A 28 -13.68 8.54 5.62
C ASN A 28 -13.20 7.47 6.62
N TYR A 29 -12.17 6.70 6.25
CA TYR A 29 -11.53 5.76 7.15
C TYR A 29 -10.78 6.49 8.28
N ALA A 30 -10.74 5.87 9.47
CA ALA A 30 -10.05 6.43 10.63
C ALA A 30 -8.51 6.45 10.50
N ASN A 31 -7.95 5.71 9.54
CA ASN A 31 -6.53 5.67 9.29
C ASN A 31 -6.06 7.01 8.70
N GLN A 32 -4.98 7.58 9.24
CA GLN A 32 -4.32 8.73 8.63
C GLN A 32 -3.80 8.36 7.23
N ILE A 33 -4.01 9.22 6.24
CA ILE A 33 -3.44 9.05 4.91
C ILE A 33 -2.19 9.94 4.78
N ILE A 34 -1.07 9.36 4.33
CA ILE A 34 0.20 10.07 4.15
C ILE A 34 0.68 9.90 2.71
N TYR A 35 0.95 11.01 2.03
CA TYR A 35 1.32 11.04 0.62
C TYR A 35 2.81 11.31 0.42
N PHE A 36 3.44 10.59 -0.50
CA PHE A 36 4.83 10.77 -0.91
C PHE A 36 4.96 10.76 -2.42
N ASN A 37 5.97 11.46 -2.94
CA ASN A 37 6.30 11.48 -4.37
C ASN A 37 7.17 10.28 -4.78
N ASP A 38 7.87 9.65 -3.84
CA ASP A 38 8.83 8.58 -4.11
C ASP A 38 9.01 7.65 -2.90
N ALA A 39 9.44 6.41 -3.17
CA ALA A 39 9.58 5.37 -2.16
C ALA A 39 10.72 5.63 -1.17
N ASP A 40 11.80 6.30 -1.58
CA ASP A 40 12.95 6.59 -0.71
C ASP A 40 12.57 7.60 0.37
N THR A 41 11.84 8.67 0.00
CA THR A 41 11.31 9.67 0.93
C THR A 41 10.31 9.04 1.88
N ALA A 42 9.40 8.20 1.37
CA ALA A 42 8.46 7.45 2.21
C ALA A 42 9.21 6.58 3.23
N CYS A 43 10.17 5.78 2.77
CA CYS A 43 10.96 4.89 3.63
C CYS A 43 11.72 5.66 4.71
N LYS A 44 12.44 6.74 4.33
CA LYS A 44 13.15 7.61 5.30
C LYS A 44 12.20 8.18 6.36
N TYR A 45 11.01 8.63 5.95
CA TYR A 45 10.01 9.15 6.87
C TYR A 45 9.52 8.07 7.84
N LEU A 46 9.11 6.91 7.32
CA LEU A 46 8.61 5.81 8.14
C LEU A 46 9.66 5.30 9.14
N LEU A 47 10.92 5.18 8.72
CA LEU A 47 12.03 4.78 9.59
C LEU A 47 12.32 5.83 10.67
N ARG A 48 12.40 7.11 10.28
CA ARG A 48 12.69 8.22 11.21
C ARG A 48 11.64 8.34 12.30
N HIS A 49 10.38 8.13 11.96
CA HIS A 49 9.25 8.30 12.88
C HIS A 49 8.75 6.98 13.48
N GLU A 50 9.44 5.87 13.19
CA GLU A 50 9.09 4.52 13.64
C GLU A 50 7.63 4.16 13.37
N ILE A 51 7.14 4.52 12.19
CA ILE A 51 5.75 4.33 11.78
C ILE A 51 5.58 2.95 11.17
N SER A 52 4.68 2.14 11.75
CA SER A 52 4.18 0.90 11.13
C SER A 52 2.90 1.18 10.34
N PRO A 53 2.97 1.22 8.99
CA PRO A 53 1.81 1.45 8.15
C PRO A 53 0.81 0.30 8.22
N PHE A 54 -0.46 0.63 7.95
CA PHE A 54 -1.51 -0.37 7.75
C PHE A 54 -1.44 -0.95 6.33
N LEU A 55 -1.31 -0.08 5.33
CA LEU A 55 -1.22 -0.41 3.91
C LEU A 55 -0.31 0.59 3.22
N VAL A 56 0.38 0.14 2.17
CA VAL A 56 1.09 1.01 1.23
C VAL A 56 0.51 0.82 -0.16
N PHE A 57 0.17 1.91 -0.83
CA PHE A 57 -0.16 1.97 -2.25
C PHE A 57 0.95 2.72 -3.00
N SER A 58 1.44 2.17 -4.10
CA SER A 58 2.49 2.81 -4.91
C SER A 58 2.17 2.72 -6.40
N ASP A 59 2.38 3.80 -7.16
CA ASP A 59 2.39 3.71 -8.62
C ASP A 59 3.51 2.72 -9.02
N ILE A 60 3.20 1.78 -9.92
CA ILE A 60 4.11 0.76 -10.42
C ILE A 60 5.31 1.37 -11.14
N THR A 61 5.16 2.55 -11.73
CA THR A 61 6.26 3.28 -12.36
C THR A 61 7.21 3.91 -11.35
N LEU A 62 6.77 4.01 -10.10
CA LEU A 62 7.57 4.37 -8.95
C LEU A 62 8.08 3.15 -8.18
N LEU A 63 7.97 1.95 -8.78
CA LEU A 63 8.60 0.74 -8.25
C LEU A 63 10.10 0.95 -8.22
N ASN A 64 10.58 1.44 -7.09
CA ASN A 64 11.99 1.52 -6.78
C ASN A 64 12.31 0.38 -5.82
N VAL A 65 13.36 -0.38 -6.12
CA VAL A 65 13.99 -1.23 -5.11
C VAL A 65 14.51 -0.26 -4.06
N MET A 66 13.89 -0.24 -2.88
CA MET A 66 14.27 0.71 -1.81
C MET A 66 15.78 0.78 -1.72
N ASN A 67 16.32 2.00 -1.75
CA ASN A 67 17.76 2.18 -1.87
C ASN A 67 18.47 1.40 -0.75
N TYR A 68 19.33 0.46 -1.14
CA TYR A 68 20.03 -0.43 -0.21
C TYR A 68 20.77 0.35 0.89
N LYS A 69 21.28 1.55 0.58
CA LYS A 69 21.95 2.43 1.55
C LYS A 69 21.02 2.96 2.65
N ILE A 70 19.70 2.98 2.42
CA ILE A 70 18.68 3.30 3.43
C ILE A 70 18.34 2.05 4.24
N VAL A 71 18.22 0.90 3.56
CA VAL A 71 17.75 -0.36 4.14
C VAL A 71 18.79 -1.04 5.01
N GLU A 72 20.01 -1.22 4.51
CA GLU A 72 21.10 -1.95 5.18
C GLU A 72 21.36 -1.49 6.62
N PRO A 73 21.52 -0.18 6.92
CA PRO A 73 21.73 0.27 8.30
C PRO A 73 20.49 0.19 9.19
N ASN A 74 19.31 -0.07 8.63
CA ASN A 74 18.02 -0.04 9.33
C ASN A 74 17.26 -1.37 9.25
N ILE A 75 17.93 -2.49 8.94
CA ILE A 75 17.30 -3.77 8.59
C ILE A 75 16.22 -4.20 9.62
N ASP A 76 16.50 -4.06 10.92
CA ASP A 76 15.58 -4.42 12.00
C ASP A 76 14.31 -3.54 12.02
N LYS A 77 14.45 -2.26 11.65
CA LYS A 77 13.33 -1.30 11.59
C LYS A 77 12.57 -1.39 10.27
N VAL A 78 13.22 -1.84 9.22
CA VAL A 78 12.62 -2.02 7.90
C VAL A 78 11.59 -3.15 7.91
N GLU A 79 11.78 -4.19 8.72
CA GLU A 79 10.76 -5.24 8.91
C GLU A 79 9.40 -4.68 9.36
N MET A 80 9.40 -3.64 10.19
CA MET A 80 8.16 -2.98 10.63
C MET A 80 7.39 -2.32 9.48
N ILE A 81 8.09 -1.85 8.45
CA ILE A 81 7.50 -1.26 7.23
C ILE A 81 6.91 -2.38 6.35
N PHE A 82 7.64 -3.49 6.18
CA PHE A 82 7.21 -4.60 5.33
C PHE A 82 6.21 -5.58 6.01
N ASN A 83 5.91 -5.40 7.30
CA ASN A 83 4.87 -6.18 7.99
C ASN A 83 3.43 -5.71 7.67
N CYS A 84 3.26 -5.07 6.52
CA CYS A 84 2.00 -4.64 5.94
C CYS A 84 1.95 -4.96 4.44
N PRO A 85 0.76 -5.07 3.85
CA PRO A 85 0.61 -5.22 2.41
C PRO A 85 1.13 -3.98 1.66
N TYR A 86 1.99 -4.23 0.68
CA TYR A 86 2.49 -3.24 -0.26
C TYR A 86 1.85 -3.50 -1.62
N LEU A 87 0.93 -2.64 -2.03
CA LEU A 87 0.09 -2.80 -3.20
C LEU A 87 0.54 -1.83 -4.29
N PHE A 88 0.70 -2.33 -5.49
CA PHE A 88 0.99 -1.50 -6.65
C PHE A 88 -0.29 -1.09 -7.37
N PHE A 89 -0.29 0.06 -8.04
CA PHE A 89 -1.34 0.49 -8.96
C PHE A 89 -0.72 1.22 -10.16
N THR A 90 -1.47 1.44 -11.24
CA THR A 90 -0.99 2.32 -12.33
C THR A 90 -2.14 2.93 -13.10
N THR A 91 -1.95 4.16 -13.56
CA THR A 91 -2.89 4.93 -14.38
C THR A 91 -2.43 5.09 -15.83
N LEU A 92 -1.19 4.65 -16.16
CA LEU A 92 -0.55 4.85 -17.47
C LEU A 92 -0.93 3.79 -18.51
N PHE A 93 -1.36 2.63 -18.07
CA PHE A 93 -1.77 1.54 -18.94
C PHE A 93 -3.29 1.42 -18.87
N GLU A 94 -3.93 0.98 -19.96
CA GLU A 94 -5.38 0.68 -19.99
C GLU A 94 -5.79 -0.40 -18.96
N GLN A 95 -4.83 -0.95 -18.22
CA GLN A 95 -4.95 -1.98 -17.19
C GLN A 95 -4.20 -1.54 -15.93
N SER A 96 -4.93 -1.21 -14.85
CA SER A 96 -4.37 -1.06 -13.51
C SER A 96 -4.25 -2.44 -12.84
N PHE A 97 -3.10 -2.76 -12.26
CA PHE A 97 -2.83 -4.05 -11.58
C PHE A 97 -2.57 -3.83 -10.09
N VAL A 98 -3.20 -4.64 -9.24
CA VAL A 98 -2.77 -4.83 -7.84
C VAL A 98 -1.87 -6.05 -7.81
N ILE A 99 -0.56 -5.82 -7.69
CA ILE A 99 0.42 -6.90 -7.51
C ILE A 99 0.64 -7.08 -6.02
N ASP A 100 0.32 -8.25 -5.49
CA ASP A 100 0.85 -8.69 -4.20
C ASP A 100 2.28 -9.20 -4.45
N PRO A 101 3.31 -8.58 -3.83
CA PRO A 101 4.70 -8.94 -4.08
C PRO A 101 5.08 -10.36 -3.60
N TYR A 102 4.20 -11.05 -2.88
CA TYR A 102 4.46 -12.38 -2.31
C TYR A 102 3.54 -13.49 -2.83
N SER A 103 2.63 -13.23 -3.76
CA SER A 103 1.77 -14.27 -4.34
C SER A 103 1.91 -14.38 -5.86
N VAL A 104 1.89 -15.63 -6.34
CA VAL A 104 1.66 -15.94 -7.75
C VAL A 104 0.32 -15.29 -8.13
N PRO A 105 0.22 -14.57 -9.26
CA PRO A 105 -0.95 -13.78 -9.61
C PRO A 105 -2.14 -14.68 -9.92
N THR A 106 -2.87 -15.10 -8.89
CA THR A 106 -4.16 -15.76 -9.02
C THR A 106 -5.25 -14.75 -8.66
N GLN A 107 -5.82 -14.17 -9.72
CA GLN A 107 -6.96 -13.24 -9.75
C GLN A 107 -6.62 -11.75 -9.59
N SER A 108 -5.95 -11.21 -10.60
CA SER A 108 -5.88 -9.77 -10.86
C SER A 108 -7.25 -9.21 -11.25
N HIS A 109 -7.83 -8.34 -10.41
CA HIS A 109 -9.04 -7.58 -10.76
C HIS A 109 -8.65 -6.31 -11.53
N PHE A 110 -9.08 -6.24 -12.79
CA PHE A 110 -8.83 -5.13 -13.72
C PHE A 110 -9.67 -3.92 -13.37
N ILE A 111 -9.06 -2.74 -13.28
CA ILE A 111 -9.77 -1.48 -13.05
C ILE A 111 -9.20 -0.46 -14.04
N LYS A 112 -10.10 0.26 -14.71
CA LYS A 112 -9.71 1.37 -15.57
C LYS A 112 -9.65 2.65 -14.72
N PRO A 113 -8.61 3.49 -14.85
CA PRO A 113 -8.48 4.75 -14.09
C PRO A 113 -9.49 5.86 -14.47
N TYR A 114 -10.49 5.59 -15.34
CA TYR A 114 -11.50 6.57 -15.75
C TYR A 114 -12.85 6.45 -15.06
N ASP A 115 -13.09 5.37 -14.31
CA ASP A 115 -14.34 5.21 -13.56
C ASP A 115 -14.05 5.44 -12.09
N TYR A 116 -14.24 6.69 -11.66
CA TYR A 116 -14.07 7.13 -10.27
C TYR A 116 -14.81 6.20 -9.29
N THR A 117 -16.02 5.77 -9.65
CA THR A 117 -16.86 4.90 -8.83
C THR A 117 -16.18 3.54 -8.63
N LYS A 118 -15.71 2.92 -9.71
CA LYS A 118 -14.98 1.64 -9.62
C LYS A 118 -13.68 1.76 -8.86
N PHE A 119 -12.94 2.85 -9.07
CA PHE A 119 -11.72 3.10 -8.33
C PHE A 119 -12.00 3.19 -6.82
N LYS A 120 -13.02 3.94 -6.41
CA LYS A 120 -13.48 4.01 -5.02
C LYS A 120 -13.91 2.64 -4.48
N GLU A 121 -14.69 1.87 -5.24
CA GLU A 121 -15.13 0.52 -4.86
C GLU A 121 -13.95 -0.42 -4.60
N VAL A 122 -12.92 -0.34 -5.42
CA VAL A 122 -11.72 -1.17 -5.28
C VAL A 122 -10.95 -0.77 -4.03
N ILE A 123 -10.69 0.53 -3.86
CA ILE A 123 -9.99 1.02 -2.67
C ILE A 123 -10.75 0.58 -1.41
N SER A 124 -12.08 0.71 -1.40
CA SER A 124 -12.92 0.23 -0.30
C SER A 124 -12.77 -1.27 -0.08
N THR A 125 -12.86 -2.06 -1.15
CA THR A 125 -12.75 -3.53 -1.10
C THR A 125 -11.40 -3.98 -0.54
N ILE A 126 -10.30 -3.38 -0.99
CA ILE A 126 -8.95 -3.67 -0.52
C ILE A 126 -8.84 -3.36 0.98
N ILE A 127 -9.26 -2.17 1.39
CA ILE A 127 -9.15 -1.74 2.79
C ILE A 127 -9.99 -2.64 3.69
N GLU A 128 -11.24 -2.92 3.30
CA GLU A 128 -12.11 -3.82 4.04
C GLU A 128 -11.55 -5.24 4.15
N TYR A 129 -10.96 -5.76 3.06
CA TYR A 129 -10.32 -7.06 3.07
C TYR A 129 -9.23 -7.13 4.14
N TRP A 130 -8.30 -6.17 4.15
CA TRP A 130 -7.19 -6.16 5.10
C TRP A 130 -7.63 -5.79 6.53
N LEU A 131 -8.68 -4.98 6.70
CA LEU A 131 -9.30 -4.72 8.00
C LEU A 131 -9.94 -5.99 8.58
N LYS A 132 -10.57 -6.82 7.74
CA LYS A 132 -11.21 -8.08 8.16
C LYS A 132 -10.20 -9.23 8.27
N TYR A 133 -9.06 -9.17 7.56
CA TYR A 133 -8.03 -10.21 7.55
C TYR A 133 -7.61 -10.64 8.96
N LYS A 134 -7.70 -11.93 9.23
CA LYS A 134 -7.19 -12.56 10.46
C LYS A 134 -6.18 -13.61 10.04
N PRO A 135 -4.92 -13.57 10.53
CA PRO A 135 -3.98 -14.63 10.23
C PRO A 135 -4.55 -15.95 10.76
N LEU A 136 -4.49 -16.99 9.94
CA LEU A 136 -4.84 -18.34 10.37
C LEU A 136 -4.00 -18.69 11.60
N LYS A 137 -4.65 -19.12 12.70
CA LYS A 137 -3.93 -19.65 13.86
C LYS A 137 -3.07 -20.81 13.35
N LYS A 138 -1.75 -20.68 13.43
CA LYS A 138 -0.85 -21.83 13.20
C LYS A 138 -1.33 -22.93 14.14
N SER A 139 -1.79 -24.06 13.59
CA SER A 139 -2.01 -25.26 14.39
C SER A 139 -0.67 -25.57 15.06
N LYS A 140 -0.68 -25.67 16.40
CA LYS A 140 0.45 -26.23 17.11
C LYS A 140 0.65 -27.62 16.52
N LYS A 141 1.71 -27.81 15.74
CA LYS A 141 2.24 -29.15 15.50
C LYS A 141 2.67 -29.62 16.88
N ASN A 142 1.83 -30.43 17.50
CA ASN A 142 2.23 -31.22 18.65
C ASN A 142 3.37 -32.12 18.15
N ILE A 143 4.52 -31.95 18.80
CA ILE A 143 5.73 -32.75 18.62
C ILE A 143 5.40 -34.21 18.97
#